data_AF-A0A932HKK1-F1
#
_entry.id   AF-A0A932HKK1-F1
#
_cell.length_a   1.000
_cell.length_b   1.000
_cell.length_c   1.000
_cell.angle_alpha   90.00
_cell.angle_beta   90.00
_cell.angle_gamma   90.00
#
_symmetry.space_group_name_H-M   'P 1'
#
loop_
_entity.id
_entity.type
_entity.pdbx_description
1 polymer ?
#
loop_
_entity_poly.entity_id
_entity_poly.type
_entity_poly.pdbx_seq_one_letter_code
_entity_poly.pdbx_strand_id
1 'polypeptide(L)' 'MLKDIEQLLGSEGKQLLEHQCKGIPRDLLRLPGPDVVDRVYAA' A
#
# COMPACT_ATOMS: atom_id res chain seq x y z
N MET A 1 -11.72 10.31 7.26
CA MET A 1 -10.55 9.41 7.12
C MET A 1 -10.27 9.11 5.65
N LEU A 2 -10.98 8.20 4.96
CA LEU A 2 -10.74 7.93 3.52
C LEU A 2 -11.02 9.15 2.62
N LYS A 3 -12.11 9.86 2.87
CA LYS A 3 -12.46 11.09 2.12
C LYS A 3 -11.40 12.20 2.24
N ASP A 4 -10.70 12.27 3.37
CA ASP A 4 -9.67 13.29 3.60
C ASP A 4 -8.40 12.94 2.80
N ILE A 5 -8.07 11.65 2.72
CA ILE A 5 -6.96 11.14 1.90
C ILE A 5 -7.26 11.35 0.41
N GLU A 6 -8.49 11.04 -0.04
CA GLU A 6 -8.91 11.30 -1.42
C GLU A 6 -8.79 12.78 -1.80
N GLN A 7 -9.15 13.70 -0.89
CA GLN A 7 -8.97 15.13 -1.10
C GLN A 7 -7.50 15.54 -1.22
N LEU A 8 -6.62 15.00 -0.37
CA LEU A 8 -5.19 15.28 -0.41
C LEU A 8 -4.53 14.79 -1.71
N LEU A 9 -5.02 13.68 -2.26
CA LEU A 9 -4.50 13.09 -3.50
C LEU A 9 -5.10 13.73 -4.77
N GLY A 10 -6.07 14.64 -4.63
CA GLY A 10 -6.63 15.42 -5.72
C GLY A 10 -7.18 14.58 -6.88
N SER A 11 -6.88 14.99 -8.11
CA SER A 11 -7.41 14.35 -9.33
C SER A 11 -6.98 12.89 -9.50
N GLU A 12 -5.85 12.49 -8.90
CA GLU A 12 -5.30 11.13 -9.02
C GLU A 12 -5.77 10.21 -7.89
N GLY A 13 -6.47 10.72 -6.89
CA GLY A 13 -6.81 9.97 -5.66
C GLY A 13 -7.48 8.64 -5.93
N LYS A 14 -8.45 8.61 -6.84
CA LYS A 14 -9.11 7.35 -7.21
C LYS A 14 -8.13 6.34 -7.82
N GLN A 15 -7.32 6.78 -8.79
CA GLN A 15 -6.37 5.91 -9.47
C GLN A 15 -5.32 5.36 -8.50
N LEU A 16 -4.79 6.19 -7.61
CA LEU A 16 -3.74 5.82 -6.66
C LEU A 16 -4.25 4.86 -5.59
N LEU A 17 -5.44 5.11 -5.03
CA LEU A 17 -6.01 4.29 -3.97
C LEU A 17 -6.56 2.95 -4.49
N GLU A 18 -7.04 2.90 -5.73
CA GLU A 18 -7.59 1.68 -6.33
C GLU A 18 -6.57 0.90 -7.17
N HIS A 19 -5.33 1.38 -7.31
CA HIS A 19 -4.31 0.70 -8.11
C HIS A 19 -4.00 -0.70 -7.59
N GLN A 20 -4.12 -1.69 -8.47
CA GLN A 20 -3.62 -3.04 -8.25
C GLN A 20 -2.42 -3.30 -9.16
N CYS A 21 -1.27 -3.62 -8.58
CA CYS A 21 -0.07 -3.95 -9.34
C CYS A 21 -0.29 -5.23 -10.15
N LYS A 22 -0.10 -5.15 -11.46
CA LYS A 22 -0.22 -6.28 -12.40
C LYS A 22 1.11 -6.72 -13.01
N GLY A 23 2.20 -6.00 -12.73
CA GLY A 23 3.52 -6.25 -13.33
C GLY A 23 4.29 -7.39 -12.67
N ILE A 24 4.13 -7.58 -11.36
CA ILE A 24 4.80 -8.64 -10.60
C ILE A 24 3.71 -9.54 -9.99
N PRO A 25 3.64 -10.81 -10.40
CA PRO A 25 2.73 -11.78 -9.82
C PRO A 25 2.94 -12.00 -8.31
N ARG A 26 1.84 -12.21 -7.59
CA ARG A 26 1.84 -12.35 -6.11
C ARG A 26 2.64 -13.57 -5.63
N ASP A 27 2.65 -14.64 -6.41
CA ASP A 27 3.38 -15.88 -6.18
C ASP A 27 4.91 -15.73 -6.23
N LEU A 28 5.41 -14.67 -6.87
CA LEU A 28 6.83 -14.33 -6.86
C LEU A 28 7.26 -13.55 -5.60
N LEU A 29 6.30 -13.09 -4.79
CA LEU A 29 6.59 -12.33 -3.58
C LEU A 29 6.91 -13.26 -2.42
N ARG A 30 8.09 -13.07 -1.80
CA ARG A 30 8.37 -13.64 -0.47
C ARG A 30 7.78 -12.72 0.59
N LEU A 31 6.74 -13.20 1.27
CA LEU A 31 6.11 -12.43 2.33
C LEU A 31 7.05 -12.35 3.54
N PRO A 32 7.16 -11.16 4.15
CA PRO A 32 7.91 -11.01 5.39
C PRO A 32 7.19 -11.72 6.56
N GLY A 33 7.94 -11.95 7.64
CA GLY A 33 7.39 -12.54 8.87
C GLY A 33 6.29 -11.67 9.51
N PRO A 34 5.45 -12.26 10.38
CA PRO A 34 4.31 -11.57 10.99
C PRO A 34 4.70 -10.37 11.88
N ASP A 35 5.96 -10.30 12.31
CA ASP A 35 6.55 -9.28 13.18
C ASP A 35 7.32 -8.19 12.42
N VAL A 36 7.27 -8.17 11.08
CA VAL A 36 8.08 -7.26 10.26
C VAL A 36 7.83 -5.79 10.56
N VAL A 37 6.59 -5.43 10.90
CA VAL A 37 6.21 -4.05 11.18
C VAL A 37 6.92 -3.57 12.44
N ASP A 38 6.82 -4.36 13.51
CA ASP A 38 7.49 -4.07 14.78
C ASP A 38 9.01 -4.03 14.59
N ARG A 39 9.58 -4.97 13.83
CA ARG A 39 11.03 -5.05 13.65
C ARG A 39 11.65 -3.92 12.83
N VAL A 40 10.95 -3.36 11.86
CA VAL A 40 11.50 -2.37 10.92
C VAL A 40 11.11 -0.94 11.27
N TYR A 41 9.90 -0.75 11.77
CA TYR A 41 9.31 0.58 11.95
C TYR A 41 9.13 0.98 13.41
N ALA A 42 9.24 0.05 14.38
CA ALA A 42 9.30 0.43 15.78
C ALA A 42 10.69 1.01 16.10
N ALA A 43 10.70 2.14 16.83
CA ALA A 43 11.89 2.81 17.33
C ALA A 43 12.37 2.18 18.65
#